data_AF-A0A353REN1-F1
#
_entry.id   AF-A0A353REN1-F1
#
_cell.length_a   1.000
_cell.length_b   1.000
_cell.length_c   1.000
_cell.angle_alpha   90.00
_cell.angle_beta   90.00
_cell.angle_gamma   90.00
#
_symmetry.space_group_name_H-M   'P 1'
#
loop_
_entity.id
_entity.type
_entity.pdbx_description
1 polymer ?
#
loop_
_entity_poly.entity_id
_entity_poly.type
_entity_poly.pdbx_seq_one_letter_code
_entity_poly.pdbx_strand_id
1 'polypeptide(L)'
;VRVMSMVIDYADGYWFSIPDMWRGKITTKLDPATRTLHFYQWMESPKSPAGVRGPELLRIQAFTEKEWNARPKAGGFFLLTKKDRLCYAAACPSPASPLAMTPREVADAFERIPQD
;
A
#
# COMPACT_ATOMS: atom_id res chain seq x y z
N VAL A 1 -23.60 -10.37 6.35
CA VAL A 1 -22.71 -9.96 5.24
C VAL A 1 -21.42 -9.43 5.86
N ARG A 2 -20.26 -10.05 5.62
CA ARG A 2 -18.97 -9.43 5.98
C ARG A 2 -18.65 -8.40 4.91
N VAL A 3 -18.65 -7.12 5.25
CA VAL A 3 -18.20 -6.05 4.35
C VAL A 3 -16.67 -6.10 4.32
N MET A 4 -16.09 -6.46 3.17
CA MET A 4 -14.67 -6.30 2.91
C MET A 4 -14.42 -4.85 2.50
N SER A 5 -13.65 -4.13 3.30
CA SER A 5 -13.14 -2.82 2.91
C SER A 5 -11.92 -3.05 2.02
N MET A 6 -11.90 -2.47 0.83
CA MET A 6 -10.79 -2.61 -0.12
C MET A 6 -10.44 -1.25 -0.73
N VAL A 7 -9.16 -1.08 -1.08
CA VAL A 7 -8.70 0.02 -1.92
C VAL A 7 -8.30 -0.57 -3.27
N ILE A 8 -8.77 0.05 -4.34
CA ILE A 8 -8.57 -0.44 -5.69
C ILE A 8 -7.73 0.57 -6.45
N ASP A 9 -6.64 0.09 -7.04
CA ASP A 9 -5.85 0.83 -8.02
C ASP A 9 -6.16 0.26 -9.41
N TYR A 10 -7.13 0.88 -10.09
CA TYR A 10 -7.55 0.46 -11.43
C TYR A 10 -6.48 0.72 -12.50
N ALA A 11 -5.64 1.73 -12.31
CA ALA A 11 -4.60 2.07 -13.30
C ALA A 11 -3.54 0.97 -13.35
N ASP A 12 -3.20 0.42 -12.18
CA ASP A 12 -2.20 -0.64 -12.06
C ASP A 12 -2.79 -2.04 -11.90
N GLY A 13 -4.13 -2.16 -11.88
CA GLY A 13 -4.86 -3.42 -11.98
C GLY A 13 -4.76 -4.30 -10.73
N TYR A 14 -4.85 -3.72 -9.53
CA TYR A 14 -4.84 -4.48 -8.28
C TYR A 14 -5.83 -3.91 -7.25
N TRP A 15 -6.15 -4.73 -6.26
CA TRP A 15 -6.84 -4.30 -5.05
C TRP A 15 -6.03 -4.72 -3.81
N PHE A 16 -6.24 -3.97 -2.74
CA PHE A 16 -5.68 -4.25 -1.42
C PHE A 16 -6.80 -4.29 -0.37
N SER A 17 -6.91 -5.42 0.33
CA SER A 17 -7.89 -5.61 1.40
C SER A 17 -7.45 -4.86 2.66
N ILE A 18 -8.33 -4.02 3.19
CA ILE A 18 -8.07 -3.25 4.40
C ILE A 18 -8.35 -4.13 5.62
N PRO A 19 -7.33 -4.44 6.44
CA PRO A 19 -7.54 -5.24 7.64
C PRO A 19 -8.40 -4.46 8.65
N ASP A 20 -9.10 -5.19 9.52
CA ASP A 20 -10.03 -4.58 10.48
C ASP A 20 -9.37 -3.53 11.38
N MET A 21 -8.10 -3.73 11.72
CA MET A 21 -7.33 -2.79 12.53
C MET A 21 -7.12 -1.42 11.85
N TRP A 22 -7.22 -1.33 10.52
CA TRP A 22 -7.06 -0.09 9.74
C TRP A 22 -8.37 0.64 9.46
N ARG A 23 -9.53 -0.02 9.63
CA ARG A 23 -10.83 0.59 9.32
C ARG A 23 -11.04 1.88 10.11
N GLY A 24 -11.29 2.98 9.40
CA GLY A 24 -11.47 4.32 9.98
C GLY A 24 -10.20 4.98 10.53
N LYS A 25 -9.03 4.35 10.40
CA LYS A 25 -7.76 4.84 10.96
C LYS A 25 -6.70 5.15 9.92
N ILE A 26 -7.05 5.10 8.64
CA ILE A 26 -6.11 5.32 7.55
C ILE A 26 -6.65 6.30 6.51
N THR A 27 -5.73 6.85 5.73
CA THR A 27 -6.00 7.58 4.49
C THR A 27 -5.03 7.12 3.42
N THR A 28 -5.42 7.24 2.16
CA THR A 28 -4.59 6.83 1.01
C THR A 28 -4.25 8.00 0.10
N LYS A 29 -3.10 7.95 -0.54
CA LYS A 29 -2.69 8.90 -1.59
C LYS A 29 -2.08 8.14 -2.76
N LEU A 30 -2.62 8.34 -3.96
CA LEU A 30 -2.03 7.84 -5.19
C LEU A 30 -1.03 8.87 -5.75
N ASP A 31 0.18 8.42 -6.05
CA ASP A 31 1.16 9.15 -6.84
C ASP A 31 1.27 8.50 -8.24
N PRO A 32 0.65 9.09 -9.28
CA PRO A 32 0.64 8.52 -10.61
C PRO A 32 2.01 8.60 -11.31
N ALA A 33 2.89 9.54 -10.90
CA ALA A 33 4.20 9.70 -11.52
C ALA A 33 5.12 8.52 -11.19
N THR A 34 4.99 7.98 -9.98
CA THR A 34 5.76 6.82 -9.51
C THR A 34 4.96 5.53 -9.49
N ARG A 35 3.66 5.59 -9.82
CA ARG A 35 2.71 4.46 -9.73
C ARG A 35 2.71 3.85 -8.33
N THR A 36 2.60 4.73 -7.34
CA THR A 36 2.69 4.38 -5.92
C THR A 36 1.40 4.75 -5.21
N LEU A 37 0.78 3.75 -4.56
CA LEU A 37 -0.30 3.96 -3.63
C LEU A 37 0.26 3.96 -2.20
N HIS A 38 0.14 5.10 -1.53
CA HIS A 38 0.57 5.29 -0.15
C HIS A 38 -0.60 5.16 0.82
N PHE A 39 -0.36 4.49 1.94
CA PHE A 39 -1.28 4.35 3.06
C PHE A 39 -0.67 5.01 4.28
N TYR A 40 -1.41 5.95 4.87
CA TYR A 40 -0.99 6.69 6.05
C TYR A 40 -1.98 6.45 7.17
N GLN A 41 -1.49 6.52 8.41
CA GLN A 41 -2.37 6.64 9.56
C GLN A 41 -3.15 7.96 9.48
N TRP A 42 -4.45 7.91 9.77
CA TRP A 42 -5.26 9.08 10.03
C TRP A 42 -5.28 9.32 11.53
N MET A 43 -4.91 10.54 11.94
CA MET A 43 -4.83 10.91 13.35
C MET A 43 -5.74 12.10 13.61
N GLU A 44 -6.38 12.10 14.77
CA GLU A 44 -7.06 13.30 15.26
C GLU A 44 -6.03 14.37 15.63
N SER A 45 -6.39 15.63 15.48
CA SER A 45 -5.53 16.75 15.88
C SER A 45 -6.38 17.84 16.52
N PRO A 46 -6.00 18.36 17.69
CA PRO A 46 -6.68 19.51 18.29
C PRO A 46 -6.69 20.75 17.38
N LYS A 47 -5.74 20.83 16.44
CA LYS A 47 -5.58 21.95 15.50
C LYS A 47 -6.36 21.75 14.19
N SER A 48 -6.86 20.55 13.91
CA SER A 48 -7.60 20.22 12.70
C SER A 48 -8.73 19.26 13.05
N PRO A 49 -9.97 19.76 13.20
CA PRO A 49 -11.13 18.93 13.53
C PRO A 49 -11.38 17.81 12.51
N ALA A 50 -10.92 18.00 11.27
CA ALA A 50 -11.01 16.99 10.22
C ALA A 50 -10.03 15.82 10.42
N GLY A 51 -8.96 16.02 11.21
CA GLY A 51 -7.83 15.10 11.35
C GLY A 51 -6.60 15.56 10.56
N VAL A 52 -5.51 14.82 10.72
CA VAL A 52 -4.23 15.04 10.06
C VAL A 52 -3.62 13.71 9.61
N ARG A 53 -2.83 13.76 8.55
CA ARG A 53 -2.06 12.63 8.07
C ARG A 53 -0.89 12.35 9.03
N GLY A 54 -0.83 11.13 9.53
CA GLY A 54 0.24 10.60 10.35
C GLY A 54 1.31 9.85 9.55
N PRO A 55 2.05 8.95 10.22
CA PRO A 55 3.10 8.15 9.61
C PRO A 55 2.62 7.29 8.44
N GLU A 56 3.52 7.00 7.51
CA GLU A 56 3.27 6.10 6.38
C GLU A 56 3.36 4.65 6.85
N LEU A 57 2.26 3.92 6.72
CA LEU A 57 2.13 2.54 7.19
C LEU A 57 2.55 1.55 6.11
N LEU A 58 2.19 1.82 4.86
CA LEU A 58 2.44 0.97 3.70
C LEU A 58 2.53 1.84 2.46
N ARG A 59 3.36 1.44 1.52
CA ARG A 59 3.24 1.84 0.12
C ARG A 59 3.33 0.64 -0.79
N ILE A 60 2.52 0.64 -1.83
CA ILE A 60 2.52 -0.35 -2.89
C ILE A 60 2.91 0.37 -4.17
N GLN A 61 3.89 -0.16 -4.89
CA GLN A 61 4.39 0.43 -6.12
C GLN A 61 4.47 -0.61 -7.23
N ALA A 62 4.00 -0.22 -8.41
CA ALA A 62 4.16 -0.99 -9.63
C ALA A 62 5.43 -0.55 -10.38
N PHE A 63 6.48 -1.37 -10.30
CA PHE A 63 7.73 -1.15 -11.02
C PHE A 63 7.69 -1.84 -12.39
N THR A 64 8.33 -1.24 -13.39
CA THR A 64 8.81 -2.03 -14.54
C THR A 64 9.94 -2.97 -14.11
N GLU A 65 10.19 -4.04 -14.86
CA GLU A 65 11.33 -4.92 -14.56
C GLU A 65 12.67 -4.18 -14.50
N LYS A 66 12.86 -3.19 -15.38
CA LYS A 66 14.09 -2.38 -15.43
C LYS A 66 14.26 -1.57 -14.14
N GLU A 67 13.21 -0.88 -13.70
CA GLU A 67 13.23 -0.12 -12.45
C GLU A 67 13.43 -1.03 -11.24
N TRP A 68 12.75 -2.18 -11.23
CA TRP A 68 12.91 -3.18 -10.19
C TRP A 68 14.36 -3.62 -10.08
N ASN A 69 15.01 -3.97 -11.18
CA ASN A 69 16.40 -4.45 -11.17
C ASN A 69 17.42 -3.34 -10.86
N ALA A 70 17.13 -2.10 -11.24
CA ALA A 70 18.00 -0.94 -11.00
C ALA A 70 17.83 -0.32 -9.59
N ARG A 71 16.82 -0.73 -8.83
CA ARG A 71 16.47 -0.07 -7.56
C ARG A 71 17.57 -0.24 -6.50
N PRO A 72 17.77 0.77 -5.64
CA PRO A 72 18.61 0.62 -4.46
C PRO A 72 18.00 -0.39 -3.46
N LYS A 73 18.82 -1.28 -2.89
CA LYS A 73 18.38 -2.19 -1.82
C LYS A 73 17.85 -1.45 -0.58
N ALA A 74 18.29 -0.21 -0.35
CA ALA A 74 17.86 0.63 0.77
C ALA A 74 16.39 1.08 0.70
N GLY A 75 15.68 0.86 -0.41
CA GLY A 75 14.28 1.27 -0.57
C GLY A 75 13.26 0.53 0.31
N GLY A 76 13.69 -0.56 0.99
CA GLY A 76 12.84 -1.33 1.91
C GLY A 76 11.72 -2.13 1.23
N PHE A 77 11.75 -2.23 -0.09
CA PHE A 77 10.72 -2.91 -0.87
C PHE A 77 10.93 -4.42 -0.91
N PHE A 78 9.85 -5.16 -0.64
CA PHE A 78 9.73 -6.60 -0.87
C PHE A 78 8.74 -6.86 -2.01
N LEU A 79 8.99 -7.93 -2.79
CA LEU A 79 8.14 -8.29 -3.92
C LEU A 79 6.83 -8.90 -3.42
N LEU A 80 5.71 -8.46 -3.98
CA LEU A 80 4.39 -9.07 -3.77
C LEU A 80 4.11 -10.09 -4.85
N THR A 81 4.18 -9.66 -6.10
CA THR A 81 3.98 -10.51 -7.27
C THR A 81 4.66 -9.92 -8.49
N LYS A 82 4.94 -10.79 -9.46
CA LYS A 82 5.44 -10.39 -10.77
C LYS A 82 4.47 -10.93 -11.82
N LYS A 83 3.99 -10.06 -12.70
CA LYS A 83 3.25 -10.48 -13.88
C LYS A 83 3.60 -9.61 -15.07
N ASP A 84 3.75 -10.25 -16.22
CA ASP A 84 4.13 -9.60 -17.46
C ASP A 84 5.43 -8.81 -17.26
N ARG A 85 5.44 -7.51 -17.55
CA ARG A 85 6.59 -6.62 -17.39
C ARG A 85 6.56 -5.79 -16.11
N LEU A 86 5.67 -6.12 -15.17
CA LEU A 86 5.49 -5.38 -13.92
C LEU A 86 5.86 -6.23 -12.69
N CYS A 87 6.59 -5.58 -11.79
CA CYS A 87 6.90 -6.07 -10.45
C CYS A 87 6.12 -5.23 -9.45
N TYR A 88 5.12 -5.82 -8.81
CA TYR A 88 4.39 -5.18 -7.73
C TYR A 88 5.13 -5.42 -6.44
N ALA A 89 5.45 -4.36 -5.72
CA ALA A 89 6.21 -4.45 -4.48
C ALA A 89 5.66 -3.51 -3.43
N ALA A 90 5.90 -3.87 -2.17
CA ALA A 90 5.47 -3.10 -1.03
C ALA A 90 6.64 -2.76 -0.11
N ALA A 91 6.49 -1.67 0.63
CA ALA A 91 7.36 -1.33 1.75
C ALA A 91 6.49 -0.91 2.94
N CYS A 92 6.96 -1.21 4.16
CA CYS A 92 6.31 -0.81 5.40
C CYS A 92 7.21 0.21 6.12
N PRO A 93 7.05 1.53 5.86
CA PRO A 93 8.00 2.54 6.37
C PRO A 93 7.97 2.74 7.88
N SER A 94 6.86 2.39 8.54
CA SER A 94 6.66 2.55 9.99
C SER A 94 6.45 1.19 10.69
N PRO A 95 7.45 0.28 10.72
CA PRO A 95 7.28 -1.08 11.25
C PRO A 95 7.03 -1.13 12.76
N ALA A 96 7.37 -0.07 13.50
CA ALA A 96 7.10 0.05 14.94
C ALA A 96 5.68 0.56 15.26
N SER A 97 4.89 0.93 14.25
CA SER A 97 3.51 1.37 14.44
C SER A 97 2.66 0.21 14.96
N PRO A 98 1.72 0.43 15.90
CA PRO A 98 0.72 -0.58 16.26
C PRO A 98 -0.23 -0.92 15.10
N LEU A 99 -0.22 -0.12 14.03
CA LEU A 99 -0.94 -0.38 12.79
C LEU A 99 -0.02 -0.97 11.70
N ALA A 100 1.22 -1.33 12.00
CA ALA A 100 2.12 -1.93 11.01
C ALA A 100 1.64 -3.34 10.63
N MET A 101 1.72 -3.65 9.34
CA MET A 101 1.53 -5.01 8.82
C MET A 101 2.88 -5.64 8.53
N THR A 102 2.98 -6.94 8.76
CA THR A 102 4.12 -7.75 8.33
C THR A 102 4.12 -7.93 6.81
N PRO A 103 5.27 -8.22 6.18
CA PRO A 103 5.33 -8.49 4.75
C PRO A 103 4.38 -9.60 4.28
N ARG A 104 4.17 -10.62 5.13
CA ARG A 104 3.24 -11.72 4.86
C ARG A 104 1.79 -11.25 4.83
N GLU A 105 1.36 -10.49 5.84
CA GLU A 105 -0.01 -9.96 5.88
C GLU A 105 -0.29 -9.01 4.71
N VAL A 106 0.71 -8.23 4.28
CA VAL A 106 0.59 -7.37 3.09
C VAL A 106 0.43 -8.22 1.83
N ALA A 107 1.20 -9.30 1.68
CA ALA A 107 1.08 -10.21 0.54
C ALA A 107 -0.28 -10.92 0.52
N ASP A 108 -0.76 -11.39 1.67
CA ASP A 108 -2.07 -12.06 1.80
C ASP A 108 -3.24 -11.10 1.53
N ALA A 109 -3.06 -9.80 1.75
CA ALA A 109 -4.08 -8.78 1.52
C ALA A 109 -4.03 -8.16 0.10
N PHE A 110 -3.02 -8.49 -0.70
CA PHE A 110 -2.84 -7.96 -2.05
C PHE A 110 -3.31 -8.97 -3.10
N GLU A 111 -4.14 -8.52 -4.03
CA GLU A 111 -4.52 -9.33 -5.17
C GLU A 111 -4.61 -8.48 -6.44
N ARG A 112 -4.23 -9.06 -7.58
CA ARG A 112 -4.40 -8.40 -8.87
C ARG A 112 -5.82 -8.60 -9.36
N ILE A 113 -6.38 -7.58 -9.98
CA ILE A 113 -7.65 -7.69 -10.68
C ILE A 113 -7.42 -8.55 -11.94
N PRO A 114 -8.25 -9.56 -12.20
CA PRO A 114 -8.23 -10.29 -13.47
C PRO A 114 -8.42 -9.29 -14.62
N GLN A 115 -7.58 -9.40 -15.65
CA GLN A 115 -7.82 -8.75 -16.92
C GLN A 115 -8.25 -9.86 -17.87
N ASP A 116 -9.53 -9.84 -18.25
CA ASP A 116 -10.12 -10.72 -19.26
C ASP A 116 -9.59 -10.39 -20.66
#